data_AF-A0A9E6D426-F1
#
_entry.id   AF-A0A9E6D426-F1
#
_cell.length_a   1.000
_cell.length_b   1.000
_cell.length_c   1.000
_cell.angle_alpha   90.00
_cell.angle_beta   90.00
_cell.angle_gamma   90.00
#
_symmetry.space_group_name_H-M   'P 1'
#
loop_
_entity.id
_entity.type
_entity.pdbx_description
1 polymer ?
#
loop_
_entity_poly.entity_id
_entity_poly.type
_entity_poly.pdbx_seq_one_letter_code
_entity_poly.pdbx_strand_id
1 'polypeptide(L)'
;MKEIKEFIKEFIQKEYLFNHAEYDMMVEDDECDEKANIVNNYFHEYNSPNYNRVTSIIERRGNEKWENRYAKKMNKIIPRTLFQIKQYHSFELGDALQRIVTGKDLYACYVSYPSKGGRALYFSSIFYVSETNEGMKIIYEKSFDSDAGKWYHPVDVDVVTVISEGNLVAVEKYQTPEEETSLADYNK
;
A
#
# COMPACT_ATOMS: atom_id res chain seq x y z
N MET A 1 -5.08 -2.04 -17.68
CA MET A 1 -6.03 -2.09 -16.54
C MET A 1 -6.16 -3.47 -15.89
N LYS A 2 -6.55 -4.54 -16.61
CA LYS A 2 -6.68 -5.89 -16.03
C LYS A 2 -5.43 -6.36 -15.29
N GLU A 3 -4.26 -6.22 -15.92
CA GLU A 3 -2.97 -6.61 -15.34
C GLU A 3 -2.66 -5.82 -14.05
N ILE A 4 -2.95 -4.52 -14.04
CA ILE A 4 -2.74 -3.66 -12.85
C ILE A 4 -3.66 -4.06 -11.70
N LYS A 5 -4.91 -4.42 -12.00
CA LYS A 5 -5.85 -4.94 -11.01
C LYS A 5 -5.36 -6.25 -10.41
N GLU A 6 -4.82 -7.15 -11.22
CA GLU A 6 -4.24 -8.41 -10.74
C GLU A 6 -3.01 -8.14 -9.88
N PHE A 7 -2.09 -7.30 -10.35
CA PHE A 7 -0.90 -6.86 -9.62
C PHE A 7 -1.24 -6.30 -8.23
N ILE A 8 -2.14 -5.32 -8.14
CA ILE A 8 -2.46 -4.70 -6.84
C ILE A 8 -3.23 -5.65 -5.91
N LYS A 9 -4.07 -6.54 -6.45
CA LYS A 9 -4.76 -7.55 -5.64
C LYS A 9 -3.79 -8.57 -5.07
N GLU A 10 -2.81 -9.00 -5.85
CA GLU A 10 -1.76 -9.89 -5.37
C GLU A 10 -0.93 -9.19 -4.28
N PHE A 11 -0.51 -7.95 -4.50
CA PHE A 11 0.16 -7.15 -3.47
C PHE A 11 -0.63 -7.12 -2.15
N ILE A 12 -1.91 -6.74 -2.21
CA ILE A 12 -2.79 -6.66 -1.02
C ILE A 12 -2.85 -8.01 -0.29
N GLN A 13 -2.94 -9.11 -1.03
CA GLN A 13 -2.96 -10.44 -0.44
C GLN A 13 -1.63 -10.79 0.21
N LYS A 14 -0.49 -10.48 -0.43
CA LYS A 14 0.84 -10.74 0.14
C LYS A 14 1.10 -9.88 1.38
N GLU A 15 0.73 -8.60 1.35
CA GLU A 15 0.80 -7.69 2.48
C GLU A 15 -0.03 -8.20 3.67
N TYR A 16 -1.26 -8.68 3.41
CA TYR A 16 -2.09 -9.31 4.43
C TYR A 16 -1.42 -10.54 5.06
N LEU A 17 -0.82 -11.43 4.25
CA LEU A 17 -0.13 -12.62 4.74
C LEU A 17 1.12 -12.28 5.56
N PHE A 18 1.89 -11.28 5.13
CA PHE A 18 3.02 -10.77 5.91
C PHE A 18 2.55 -10.19 7.25
N ASN A 19 1.55 -9.30 7.23
CA ASN A 19 1.02 -8.70 8.45
C ASN A 19 0.54 -9.79 9.42
N HIS A 20 -0.14 -10.82 8.92
CA HIS A 20 -0.55 -11.96 9.75
C HIS A 20 0.65 -12.70 10.33
N ALA A 21 1.67 -13.01 9.52
CA ALA A 21 2.89 -13.66 9.98
C ALA A 21 3.66 -12.81 11.01
N GLU A 22 3.70 -11.48 10.86
CA GLU A 22 4.41 -10.55 11.76
C GLU A 22 3.96 -10.73 13.21
N TYR A 23 2.66 -10.95 13.43
CA TYR A 23 2.07 -11.08 14.77
C TYR A 23 1.75 -12.53 15.16
N ASP A 24 2.09 -13.54 14.34
CA ASP A 24 1.80 -14.93 14.65
C ASP A 24 2.95 -15.53 15.47
N MET A 25 2.63 -15.94 16.70
CA MET A 25 3.65 -16.48 17.60
C MET A 25 4.20 -17.86 17.19
N MET A 26 3.53 -18.51 16.24
CA MET A 26 3.93 -19.81 15.70
C MET A 26 4.75 -19.69 14.41
N VAL A 27 4.82 -18.49 13.80
CA VAL A 27 5.63 -18.26 12.60
C VAL A 27 7.04 -17.87 13.03
N GLU A 28 8.03 -18.66 12.63
CA GLU A 28 9.44 -18.38 12.90
C GLU A 28 9.96 -17.17 12.10
N ASP A 29 11.08 -16.61 12.53
CA ASP A 29 11.60 -15.35 11.96
C ASP A 29 11.96 -15.50 10.46
N ASP A 30 12.63 -16.59 10.07
CA ASP A 30 13.00 -16.84 8.68
C ASP A 30 11.77 -16.90 7.74
N GLU A 31 10.68 -17.54 8.17
CA GLU A 31 9.44 -17.60 7.39
C GLU A 31 8.79 -16.20 7.29
N CYS A 32 8.88 -15.39 8.35
CA CYS A 32 8.38 -14.02 8.32
C CYS A 32 9.20 -13.17 7.35
N ASP A 33 10.53 -13.33 7.34
CA ASP A 33 11.44 -12.61 6.46
C ASP A 33 11.22 -12.97 4.99
N GLU A 34 10.96 -14.24 4.66
CA GLU A 34 10.57 -14.65 3.31
C GLU A 34 9.30 -13.92 2.85
N LYS A 35 8.26 -13.84 3.70
CA LYS A 35 7.03 -13.11 3.35
C LYS A 35 7.28 -11.61 3.23
N ALA A 36 8.13 -11.04 4.09
CA ALA A 36 8.50 -9.64 4.05
C ALA A 36 9.20 -9.29 2.72
N ASN A 37 10.15 -10.11 2.31
CA ASN A 37 10.87 -9.97 1.04
C ASN A 37 9.92 -10.02 -0.18
N ILE A 38 8.94 -10.93 -0.16
CA ILE A 38 7.92 -11.00 -1.21
C ILE A 38 7.15 -9.68 -1.32
N VAL A 39 6.73 -9.09 -0.19
CA VAL A 39 5.98 -7.82 -0.19
C VAL A 39 6.87 -6.66 -0.62
N ASN A 40 8.10 -6.57 -0.10
CA ASN A 40 9.06 -5.54 -0.45
C ASN A 40 9.36 -5.52 -1.96
N ASN A 41 9.34 -6.68 -2.63
CA ASN A 41 9.58 -6.77 -4.07
C ASN A 41 8.47 -6.16 -4.95
N TYR A 42 7.30 -5.83 -4.40
CA TYR A 42 6.28 -5.05 -5.13
C TYR A 42 6.66 -3.58 -5.26
N PHE A 43 7.54 -3.09 -4.39
CA PHE A 43 8.10 -1.75 -4.47
C PHE A 43 9.41 -1.78 -5.25
N HIS A 44 9.78 -0.64 -5.82
CA HIS A 44 11.12 -0.48 -6.36
C HIS A 44 12.13 -0.39 -5.21
N GLU A 45 13.38 -0.80 -5.41
CA GLU A 45 14.39 -0.81 -4.33
C GLU A 45 14.54 0.55 -3.62
N TYR A 46 14.47 1.65 -4.37
CA TYR A 46 14.60 3.02 -3.85
C TYR A 46 13.45 3.53 -2.98
N ASN A 47 12.29 2.88 -3.00
CA ASN A 47 11.11 3.31 -2.25
C ASN A 47 10.50 2.19 -1.41
N SER A 48 11.25 1.11 -1.18
CA SER A 48 10.76 -0.02 -0.40
C SER A 48 10.45 0.43 1.04
N PRO A 49 9.23 0.17 1.56
CA PRO A 49 8.83 0.53 2.91
C PRO A 49 9.54 -0.30 3.99
N ASN A 50 10.41 -1.25 3.59
CA ASN A 50 11.16 -2.15 4.47
C ASN A 50 10.24 -2.94 5.40
N TYR A 51 9.26 -3.66 4.83
CA TYR A 51 8.51 -4.67 5.58
C TYR A 51 9.50 -5.59 6.27
N ASN A 52 9.38 -5.70 7.58
CA ASN A 52 10.20 -6.55 8.43
C ASN A 52 9.46 -6.84 9.74
N ARG A 53 9.82 -7.93 10.41
CA ARG A 53 9.32 -8.18 11.75
C ARG A 53 10.02 -7.24 12.73
N VAL A 54 9.25 -6.45 13.48
CA VAL A 54 9.80 -5.45 14.43
C VAL A 54 10.63 -6.09 15.56
N THR A 55 10.33 -7.33 15.94
CA THR A 55 11.12 -8.07 16.95
C THR A 55 11.02 -9.58 16.74
N SER A 56 12.13 -10.28 16.91
CA SER A 56 12.22 -11.74 16.86
C SER A 56 11.18 -12.42 17.75
N ILE A 57 10.58 -13.50 17.25
CA ILE A 57 9.60 -14.26 18.02
C ILE A 57 10.22 -15.00 19.21
N ILE A 58 11.46 -15.45 19.05
CA ILE A 58 12.22 -16.17 20.07
C ILE A 58 12.39 -15.29 21.33
N GLU A 59 12.60 -14.00 21.15
CA GLU A 59 12.74 -13.03 22.25
C GLU A 59 11.43 -12.73 22.98
N ARG A 60 10.28 -13.05 22.38
CA ARG A 60 8.95 -12.71 22.90
C ARG A 60 8.15 -13.91 23.41
N ARG A 61 8.51 -15.12 22.99
CA ARG A 61 7.84 -16.36 23.38
C ARG A 61 7.88 -16.53 24.91
N GLY A 62 6.72 -16.85 25.50
CA GLY A 62 6.57 -16.97 26.96
C GLY A 62 6.40 -15.64 27.69
N ASN A 63 6.40 -14.50 26.99
CA ASN A 63 6.04 -13.22 27.58
C ASN A 63 4.55 -12.93 27.37
N GLU A 64 3.75 -13.19 28.41
CA GLU A 64 2.29 -13.06 28.40
C GLU A 64 1.79 -11.68 27.90
N LYS A 65 2.51 -10.59 28.21
CA LYS A 65 2.12 -9.24 27.74
C LYS A 65 2.26 -9.12 26.22
N TRP A 66 3.31 -9.71 25.66
CA TRP A 66 3.56 -9.70 24.22
C TRP A 66 2.60 -10.63 23.48
N GLU A 67 2.40 -11.84 23.97
CA GLU A 67 1.44 -12.79 23.42
C GLU A 67 0.04 -12.19 23.36
N ASN A 68 -0.42 -11.57 24.45
CA ASN A 68 -1.71 -10.89 24.48
C ASN A 68 -1.78 -9.69 23.51
N ARG A 69 -0.69 -8.93 23.34
CA ARG A 69 -0.64 -7.83 22.39
C ARG A 69 -0.72 -8.34 20.95
N TYR A 70 0.00 -9.40 20.63
CA TYR A 70 0.05 -10.01 19.30
C TYR A 70 -1.29 -10.64 18.94
N ALA A 71 -1.90 -11.40 19.85
CA ALA A 71 -3.25 -11.93 19.66
C ALA A 71 -4.30 -10.82 19.39
N LYS A 72 -4.23 -9.70 20.12
CA LYS A 72 -5.11 -8.54 19.89
C LYS A 72 -4.88 -7.85 18.55
N LYS A 73 -3.64 -7.85 18.06
CA LYS A 73 -3.28 -7.30 16.74
C LYS A 73 -3.80 -8.22 15.65
N MET A 74 -3.54 -9.52 15.76
CA MET A 74 -3.96 -10.55 14.82
C MET A 74 -5.44 -10.45 14.46
N ASN A 75 -6.30 -10.37 15.48
CA ASN A 75 -7.76 -10.29 15.31
C ASN A 75 -8.25 -9.03 14.59
N LYS A 76 -7.37 -8.08 14.28
CA LYS A 76 -7.68 -6.82 13.59
C LYS A 76 -7.03 -6.73 12.20
N ILE A 77 -6.21 -7.71 11.83
CA ILE A 77 -5.56 -7.73 10.54
C ILE A 77 -6.59 -8.18 9.52
N ILE A 78 -6.79 -7.33 8.52
CA ILE A 78 -7.70 -7.56 7.41
C ILE A 78 -7.03 -7.05 6.15
N PRO A 79 -7.28 -7.66 4.99
CA PRO A 79 -6.72 -7.19 3.73
C PRO A 79 -7.25 -5.79 3.42
N ARG A 80 -6.45 -5.01 2.69
CA ARG A 80 -6.92 -3.72 2.19
C ARG A 80 -8.09 -3.90 1.23
N THR A 81 -9.03 -2.96 1.26
CA THR A 81 -10.04 -2.81 0.23
C THR A 81 -9.47 -2.01 -0.94
N LEU A 82 -9.66 -2.50 -2.17
CA LEU A 82 -9.39 -1.74 -3.40
C LEU A 82 -10.69 -1.05 -3.84
N PHE A 83 -10.66 0.28 -3.97
CA PHE A 83 -11.85 1.08 -4.31
C PHE A 83 -11.94 1.37 -5.79
N GLN A 84 -10.86 1.88 -6.35
CA GLN A 84 -10.77 2.25 -7.77
C GLN A 84 -9.32 2.26 -8.23
N ILE A 85 -9.13 2.16 -9.54
CA ILE A 85 -7.87 2.43 -10.21
C ILE A 85 -8.11 3.53 -11.24
N LYS A 86 -7.32 4.60 -11.17
CA LYS A 86 -7.27 5.66 -12.18
C LYS A 86 -5.99 5.49 -13.01
N GLN A 87 -6.12 5.52 -14.33
CA GLN A 87 -4.99 5.49 -15.26
C GLN A 87 -4.75 6.89 -15.82
N TYR A 88 -3.49 7.29 -15.85
CA TYR A 88 -3.07 8.58 -16.36
C TYR A 88 -1.92 8.47 -17.37
N HIS A 89 -1.81 9.46 -18.25
CA HIS A 89 -0.67 9.68 -19.16
C HIS A 89 -0.12 11.10 -19.00
N SER A 90 1.08 11.34 -19.54
CA SER A 90 1.74 12.67 -19.49
C SER A 90 1.95 13.17 -18.06
N PHE A 91 2.28 12.25 -17.16
CA PHE A 91 2.60 12.54 -15.77
C PHE A 91 3.99 13.16 -15.64
N GLU A 92 4.24 13.85 -14.53
CA GLU A 92 5.54 14.40 -14.17
C GLU A 92 6.03 13.73 -12.88
N LEU A 93 7.26 13.25 -12.91
CA LEU A 93 7.90 12.55 -11.80
C LEU A 93 9.09 13.36 -11.29
N GLY A 94 9.42 13.19 -10.00
CA GLY A 94 10.70 13.64 -9.45
C GLY A 94 11.88 12.88 -10.03
N ASP A 95 13.07 13.47 -9.93
CA ASP A 95 14.29 13.00 -10.61
C ASP A 95 14.62 11.51 -10.37
N ALA A 96 14.38 10.96 -9.17
CA ALA A 96 14.69 9.55 -8.90
C ALA A 96 13.71 8.63 -9.62
N LEU A 97 12.42 8.98 -9.61
CA LEU A 97 11.39 8.20 -10.30
C LEU A 97 11.55 8.28 -11.82
N GLN A 98 11.93 9.43 -12.37
CA GLN A 98 12.20 9.58 -13.82
C GLN A 98 13.30 8.63 -14.33
N ARG A 99 14.28 8.27 -13.47
CA ARG A 99 15.39 7.39 -13.85
C ARG A 99 15.01 5.91 -13.93
N ILE A 100 13.94 5.52 -13.23
CA ILE A 100 13.55 4.12 -13.08
C ILE A 100 12.27 3.78 -13.84
N VAL A 101 11.36 4.74 -14.01
CA VAL A 101 10.10 4.56 -14.74
C VAL A 101 10.37 4.54 -16.24
N THR A 102 10.00 3.43 -16.87
CA THR A 102 10.16 3.20 -18.31
C THR A 102 8.82 3.22 -19.04
N GLY A 103 7.71 3.05 -18.30
CA GLY A 103 6.34 3.07 -18.81
C GLY A 103 5.83 4.47 -19.16
N LYS A 104 4.77 4.51 -19.99
CA LYS A 104 4.04 5.74 -20.35
C LYS A 104 2.74 5.94 -19.56
N ASP A 105 2.39 4.94 -18.75
CA ASP A 105 1.16 4.88 -17.98
C ASP A 105 1.48 4.96 -16.49
N LEU A 106 0.68 5.74 -15.78
CA LEU A 106 0.69 5.80 -14.33
C LEU A 106 -0.67 5.34 -13.82
N TYR A 107 -0.66 4.42 -12.88
CA TYR A 107 -1.89 3.88 -12.28
C TYR A 107 -1.97 4.26 -10.81
N ALA A 108 -2.98 5.03 -10.43
CA ALA A 108 -3.29 5.34 -9.03
C ALA A 108 -4.30 4.33 -8.47
N CYS A 109 -3.83 3.46 -7.58
CA CYS A 109 -4.63 2.43 -6.93
C CYS A 109 -5.09 2.91 -5.54
N TYR A 110 -6.38 3.22 -5.41
CA TYR A 110 -6.96 3.74 -4.17
C TYR A 110 -7.35 2.60 -3.25
N VAL A 111 -6.76 2.58 -2.05
CA VAL A 111 -6.90 1.49 -1.09
C VAL A 111 -7.12 1.97 0.34
N SER A 112 -7.58 1.06 1.21
CA SER A 112 -7.72 1.33 2.65
C SER A 112 -7.66 0.06 3.47
N TYR A 113 -7.19 0.13 4.71
CA TYR A 113 -7.47 -0.92 5.69
C TYR A 113 -8.87 -0.71 6.27
N PRO A 114 -9.81 -1.65 6.13
CA PRO A 114 -11.18 -1.49 6.62
C PRO A 114 -11.33 -1.36 8.16
N SER A 115 -10.26 -1.21 8.94
CA SER A 115 -10.27 -1.33 10.40
C SER A 115 -9.95 -0.02 11.11
N LYS A 116 -10.99 0.64 11.65
CA LYS A 116 -11.31 0.59 13.09
C LYS A 116 -12.56 1.41 13.44
N GLY A 117 -13.50 0.77 14.13
CA GLY A 117 -14.30 1.43 15.18
C GLY A 117 -15.47 2.30 14.74
N GLY A 118 -16.22 1.90 13.71
CA GLY A 118 -17.45 2.61 13.31
C GLY A 118 -17.21 3.89 12.50
N ARG A 119 -16.01 4.08 11.95
CA ARG A 119 -15.75 5.09 10.91
C ARG A 119 -16.27 4.57 9.56
N ALA A 120 -16.83 5.49 8.77
CA ALA A 120 -17.25 5.25 7.39
C ALA A 120 -16.06 4.75 6.55
N LEU A 121 -16.30 3.86 5.61
CA LEU A 121 -15.29 3.35 4.68
C LEU A 121 -14.72 4.50 3.81
N TYR A 122 -13.39 4.65 3.75
CA TYR A 122 -12.72 5.80 3.11
C TYR A 122 -11.39 5.39 2.49
N PHE A 123 -10.78 6.23 1.64
CA PHE A 123 -9.43 5.98 1.11
C PHE A 123 -8.36 6.28 2.16
N SER A 124 -7.48 5.33 2.49
CA SER A 124 -6.36 5.61 3.41
C SER A 124 -5.04 5.82 2.67
N SER A 125 -4.87 5.20 1.50
CA SER A 125 -3.64 5.29 0.71
C SER A 125 -3.95 5.28 -0.79
N ILE A 126 -3.06 5.87 -1.58
CA ILE A 126 -2.94 5.66 -3.02
C ILE A 126 -1.59 5.04 -3.29
N PHE A 127 -1.58 3.86 -3.91
CA PHE A 127 -0.36 3.28 -4.48
C PHE A 127 -0.27 3.65 -5.96
N TYR A 128 0.79 4.37 -6.33
CA TYR A 128 1.09 4.65 -7.72
C TYR A 128 1.95 3.53 -8.30
N VAL A 129 1.46 2.94 -9.38
CA VAL A 129 2.06 1.80 -10.05
C VAL A 129 2.44 2.21 -11.47
N SER A 130 3.64 1.83 -11.90
CA SER A 130 4.09 2.01 -13.28
C SER A 130 5.10 0.91 -13.66
N GLU A 131 5.37 0.81 -14.96
CA GLU A 131 6.43 -0.04 -15.46
C GLU A 131 7.79 0.63 -15.23
N THR A 132 8.73 -0.14 -14.69
CA THR A 132 10.09 0.28 -14.37
C THR A 132 11.10 -0.63 -15.05
N ASN A 133 12.38 -0.31 -14.92
CA ASN A 133 13.49 -1.22 -15.27
C ASN A 133 13.46 -2.57 -14.52
N GLU A 134 12.71 -2.69 -13.41
CA GLU A 134 12.49 -3.95 -12.67
C GLU A 134 11.13 -4.61 -12.97
N GLY A 135 10.43 -4.14 -14.01
CA GLY A 135 9.05 -4.54 -14.30
C GLY A 135 8.02 -3.68 -13.59
N MET A 136 6.81 -4.20 -13.41
CA MET A 136 5.72 -3.47 -12.76
C MET A 136 5.98 -3.29 -11.26
N LYS A 137 6.01 -2.04 -10.78
CA LYS A 137 6.31 -1.72 -9.38
C LYS A 137 5.39 -0.64 -8.83
N ILE A 138 5.17 -0.68 -7.52
CA ILE A 138 4.67 0.46 -6.75
C ILE A 138 5.83 1.44 -6.62
N ILE A 139 5.73 2.57 -7.32
CA ILE A 139 6.78 3.59 -7.38
C ILE A 139 6.59 4.69 -6.36
N TYR A 140 5.39 4.81 -5.78
CA TYR A 140 5.07 5.85 -4.82
C TYR A 140 3.81 5.54 -4.01
N GLU A 141 3.77 6.01 -2.75
CA GLU A 141 2.58 5.97 -1.90
C GLU A 141 2.22 7.39 -1.43
N LYS A 142 0.93 7.74 -1.50
CA LYS A 142 0.35 8.84 -0.74
C LYS A 142 -0.56 8.27 0.34
N SER A 143 -0.49 8.83 1.54
CA SER A 143 -1.41 8.50 2.64
C SER A 143 -2.42 9.62 2.83
N PHE A 144 -3.62 9.30 3.31
CA PHE A 144 -4.68 10.26 3.57
C PHE A 144 -4.83 10.49 5.07
N ASP A 145 -4.67 11.74 5.51
CA ASP A 145 -5.05 12.16 6.85
C ASP A 145 -6.54 12.51 6.82
N SER A 146 -7.36 11.60 7.35
CA SER A 146 -8.81 11.78 7.44
C SER A 146 -9.22 12.94 8.35
N ASP A 147 -8.43 13.22 9.39
CA ASP A 147 -8.76 14.27 10.37
C ASP A 147 -8.43 15.66 9.78
N ALA A 148 -7.38 15.76 8.96
CA ALA A 148 -7.01 16.98 8.25
C ALA A 148 -7.65 17.14 6.85
N GLY A 149 -8.23 16.07 6.30
CA GLY A 149 -8.80 16.03 4.95
C GLY A 149 -7.75 16.23 3.84
N LYS A 150 -6.52 15.77 4.06
CA LYS A 150 -5.38 16.03 3.17
C LYS A 150 -4.58 14.78 2.85
N TRP A 151 -4.20 14.67 1.58
CA TRP A 151 -3.16 13.74 1.17
C TRP A 151 -1.80 14.26 1.63
N TYR A 152 -0.99 13.37 2.18
CA TYR A 152 0.35 13.66 2.61
C TYR A 152 1.32 12.55 2.17
N HIS A 153 2.59 12.88 2.22
CA HIS A 153 3.68 11.96 1.90
C HIS A 153 4.24 11.45 3.23
N PRO A 154 4.31 10.13 3.44
CA PRO A 154 4.92 9.60 4.66
C PRO A 154 6.43 9.89 4.76
N VAL A 155 7.08 10.30 3.66
CA VAL A 155 8.50 10.67 3.61
C VAL A 155 8.70 11.93 2.76
N ASP A 156 9.25 13.00 3.35
CA ASP A 156 9.63 14.27 2.68
C ASP A 156 10.94 14.08 1.89
N VAL A 157 10.86 13.53 0.69
CA VAL A 157 11.97 13.59 -0.28
C VAL A 157 11.42 13.98 -1.63
N ASP A 158 11.62 15.24 -2.02
CA ASP A 158 11.22 15.82 -3.32
C ASP A 158 11.63 14.96 -4.53
N VAL A 159 12.65 14.11 -4.35
CA VAL A 159 13.26 13.28 -5.39
C VAL A 159 12.43 12.03 -5.73
N VAL A 160 11.63 11.49 -4.80
CA VAL A 160 10.88 10.22 -4.96
C VAL A 160 9.37 10.49 -4.93
N THR A 161 8.89 11.34 -5.85
CA THR A 161 7.48 11.78 -5.85
C THR A 161 6.87 11.75 -7.24
N VAL A 162 5.56 11.50 -7.29
CA VAL A 162 4.73 11.85 -8.45
C VAL A 162 4.34 13.33 -8.30
N ILE A 163 4.99 14.20 -9.07
CA ILE A 163 4.77 15.66 -9.05
C ILE A 163 3.40 15.99 -9.63
N SER A 164 3.07 15.38 -10.77
CA SER A 164 1.77 15.54 -11.44
C SER A 164 1.32 14.20 -12.00
N GLU A 165 0.05 13.87 -11.81
CA GLU A 165 -0.56 12.67 -12.40
C GLU A 165 -0.79 12.83 -13.90
N GLY A 166 -0.81 14.06 -14.42
CA GLY A 166 -1.08 14.33 -15.83
C GLY A 166 -2.56 14.19 -16.20
N ASN A 167 -2.84 13.62 -17.36
CA ASN A 167 -4.18 13.51 -17.93
C ASN A 167 -4.83 12.18 -17.56
N LEU A 168 -6.03 12.24 -16.98
CA LEU A 168 -6.84 11.05 -16.70
C LEU A 168 -7.34 10.40 -17.99
N VAL A 169 -7.09 9.10 -18.13
CA VAL A 169 -7.41 8.31 -19.34
C VAL A 169 -8.55 7.34 -19.09
N ALA A 170 -8.53 6.66 -17.95
CA ALA A 170 -9.52 5.65 -17.61
C ALA A 170 -9.70 5.52 -16.10
N VAL A 171 -10.89 5.09 -15.68
CA VAL A 171 -11.22 4.80 -14.28
C VAL A 171 -11.91 3.44 -14.23
N GLU A 172 -11.42 2.53 -13.40
CA GLU A 172 -12.12 1.29 -13.03
C GLU A 172 -12.52 1.36 -11.55
N LYS A 173 -13.82 1.19 -11.27
CA LYS A 173 -14.43 1.33 -9.94
C LYS A 173 -14.85 -0.04 -9.40
N TYR A 174 -14.65 -0.28 -8.10
CA TYR A 174 -14.85 -1.58 -7.46
C TYR A 174 -15.73 -1.50 -6.22
N GLN A 175 -15.37 -0.64 -5.29
CA GLN A 175 -16.05 -0.46 -4.02
C GLN A 175 -16.27 1.02 -3.80
N THR A 176 -17.52 1.41 -3.58
CA THR A 176 -17.86 2.79 -3.27
C THR A 176 -17.46 3.09 -1.82
N PRO A 177 -16.72 4.18 -1.56
CA PRO A 177 -16.47 4.65 -0.19
C PRO A 177 -17.74 5.29 0.39
N GLU A 178 -17.79 5.37 1.72
CA GLU A 178 -18.90 5.94 2.49
C GLU A 178 -18.59 7.35 2.99
N GLU A 179 -17.31 7.67 3.22
CA GLU A 179 -16.87 9.00 3.66
C GLU A 179 -16.96 10.02 2.51
N GLU A 180 -17.46 11.22 2.82
CA GLU A 180 -17.89 12.21 1.83
C GLU A 180 -16.75 12.70 0.91
N THR A 181 -15.56 12.94 1.47
CA THR A 181 -14.38 13.39 0.71
C THR A 181 -13.92 12.30 -0.26
N SER A 182 -13.83 11.07 0.22
CA SER A 182 -13.48 9.89 -0.58
C SER A 182 -14.52 9.64 -1.66
N LEU A 183 -15.82 9.79 -1.34
CA LEU A 183 -16.91 9.65 -2.29
C LEU A 183 -16.88 10.74 -3.38
N ALA A 184 -16.55 11.98 -3.01
CA ALA A 184 -16.39 13.06 -3.97
C ALA A 184 -15.25 12.78 -4.95
N ASP A 185 -14.09 12.29 -4.48
CA ASP A 185 -12.98 11.91 -5.38
C ASP A 185 -13.26 10.62 -6.16
N TYR A 186 -13.98 9.67 -5.57
CA TYR A 186 -14.48 8.49 -6.28
C TYR A 186 -15.38 8.87 -7.46
N ASN A 187 -16.19 9.92 -7.32
CA ASN A 187 -17.14 10.32 -8.37
C ASN A 187 -16.56 11.21 -9.47
N LYS A 188 -15.32 11.70 -9.30
CA LYS A 188 -14.55 12.39 -10.36
C LYS A 188 -13.98 11.38 -11.34
#